data_AF-A0A929K7P8-F1
#
_entry.id   AF-A0A929K7P8-F1
#
_cell.length_a   1.000
_cell.length_b   1.000
_cell.length_c   1.000
_cell.angle_alpha   90.00
_cell.angle_beta   90.00
_cell.angle_gamma   90.00
#
_symmetry.space_group_name_H-M   'P 1'
#
loop_
_entity.id
_entity.type
_entity.pdbx_description
1 polymer ?
#
loop_
_entity_poly.entity_id
_entity_poly.type
_entity_poly.pdbx_seq_one_letter_code
_entity_poly.pdbx_strand_id
1 'polypeptide(L)'
;MFAKIDAIDLLKQLFGKTAVITPKIRDEISVPLEYGYSFPLKVFSTIKTVPLSDQALEKYIRLQGNLSLGKGELEAIAYCKTEKCAFATNDIKAREIAKKEGVSV
;
A
#
# COMPACT_ATOMS: atom_id res chain seq x y z
N MET A 1 -6.51 7.49 -5.85
CA MET A 1 -7.51 7.81 -6.89
C MET A 1 -8.93 7.56 -6.38
N PHE A 2 -9.31 6.31 -6.09
CA PHE A 2 -10.65 5.94 -5.59
C PHE A 2 -11.17 6.78 -4.41
N ALA A 3 -10.31 7.08 -3.42
CA ALA A 3 -10.69 7.92 -2.27
C ALA A 3 -11.10 9.35 -2.65
N LYS A 4 -10.47 9.92 -3.68
CA LYS A 4 -10.74 11.30 -4.13
C LYS A 4 -12.04 11.42 -4.94
N ILE A 5 -12.52 10.32 -5.50
CA ILE A 5 -13.76 10.24 -6.30
C ILE A 5 -14.89 9.51 -5.55
N ASP A 6 -14.73 9.33 -4.24
CA ASP A 6 -15.66 8.61 -3.36
C ASP A 6 -16.02 7.16 -3.80
N ALA A 7 -15.10 6.49 -4.50
CA ALA A 7 -15.30 5.15 -5.04
C ALA A 7 -14.57 4.05 -4.23
N ILE A 8 -14.35 4.26 -2.93
CA ILE A 8 -13.67 3.27 -2.06
C ILE A 8 -14.49 1.98 -1.91
N ASP A 9 -15.83 2.10 -1.91
CA ASP A 9 -16.71 0.94 -1.84
C ASP A 9 -16.56 0.00 -3.04
N LEU A 10 -16.11 0.52 -4.19
CA LEU A 10 -15.82 -0.31 -5.35
C LEU A 10 -14.62 -1.23 -5.10
N LEU A 11 -13.59 -0.76 -4.37
CA LEU A 11 -12.47 -1.62 -3.97
C LEU A 11 -12.94 -2.74 -3.03
N LYS A 12 -13.87 -2.42 -2.13
CA LYS A 12 -14.51 -3.43 -1.26
C LYS A 12 -15.32 -4.45 -2.06
N GLN A 13 -16.03 -4.02 -3.09
CA GLN A 13 -16.82 -4.93 -3.93
C GLN A 13 -15.93 -5.84 -4.78
N LEU A 14 -14.85 -5.30 -5.35
CA LEU A 14 -13.94 -6.05 -6.23
C LEU A 14 -13.04 -7.02 -5.45
N PHE A 15 -12.50 -6.57 -4.32
CA PHE A 15 -11.49 -7.32 -3.58
C PHE A 15 -11.99 -7.86 -2.24
N GLY A 16 -13.19 -7.51 -1.80
CA GLY A 16 -13.75 -7.99 -0.54
C GLY A 16 -12.80 -7.72 0.64
N LYS A 17 -12.44 -8.80 1.35
CA LYS A 17 -11.50 -8.75 2.48
C LYS A 17 -10.03 -8.99 2.07
N THR A 18 -9.73 -9.17 0.79
CA THR A 18 -8.37 -9.48 0.31
C THR A 18 -7.51 -8.23 0.11
N ALA A 19 -8.14 -7.07 -0.10
CA ALA A 19 -7.43 -5.80 -0.15
C ALA A 19 -6.91 -5.42 1.25
N VAL A 20 -5.62 -5.11 1.31
CA VAL A 20 -4.93 -4.68 2.53
C VAL A 20 -4.02 -3.49 2.21
N ILE A 21 -3.70 -2.71 3.24
CA ILE A 21 -2.64 -1.68 3.19
C ILE A 21 -1.62 -1.94 4.29
N THR A 22 -0.37 -1.54 4.08
CA THR A 22 0.68 -1.60 5.09
C THR A 22 0.67 -0.34 5.97
N PRO A 23 1.34 -0.34 7.14
CA PRO A 23 1.30 0.80 8.08
C PRO A 23 1.78 2.11 7.48
N LYS A 24 2.86 2.14 6.70
CA LYS A 24 3.37 3.37 6.06
C LYS A 24 2.41 3.94 5.02
N ILE A 25 1.70 3.09 4.28
CA ILE A 25 0.62 3.54 3.39
C ILE A 25 -0.54 4.11 4.20
N ARG A 26 -0.88 3.51 5.35
CA ARG A 26 -1.90 4.06 6.26
C ARG A 26 -1.47 5.44 6.79
N ASP A 27 -0.21 5.60 7.19
CA ASP A 27 0.35 6.87 7.65
C ASP A 27 0.20 7.95 6.57
N GLU A 28 0.61 7.66 5.32
CA GLU A 28 0.49 8.57 4.17
C GLU A 28 -0.97 8.93 3.85
N ILE A 29 -1.89 7.97 3.93
CA ILE A 29 -3.33 8.20 3.73
C ILE A 29 -3.93 9.02 4.88
N SER A 30 -3.32 9.03 6.07
CA SER A 30 -3.84 9.74 7.24
C SER A 30 -3.54 11.23 7.22
N VAL A 31 -2.49 11.68 6.53
CA VAL A 31 -2.06 13.09 6.46
C VAL A 31 -3.21 14.07 6.15
N PRO A 32 -4.11 13.81 5.18
CA PRO A 32 -5.27 14.68 4.91
C PRO A 32 -6.22 14.92 6.10
N LEU A 33 -6.24 14.04 7.11
CA LEU A 33 -7.06 14.24 8.32
C LEU A 33 -6.62 15.50 9.08
N GLU A 34 -5.32 15.80 9.09
CA GLU A 34 -4.76 16.99 9.74
C GLU A 34 -5.24 18.29 9.07
N TYR A 35 -5.66 18.20 7.82
CA TYR A 35 -6.21 19.31 7.03
C TYR A 35 -7.75 19.31 6.98
N GLY A 36 -8.41 18.48 7.80
CA GLY A 36 -9.86 18.42 7.91
C GLY A 36 -10.58 17.53 6.88
N TYR A 37 -9.85 16.77 6.05
CA TYR A 37 -10.48 15.83 5.11
C TYR A 37 -10.87 14.53 5.81
N SER A 38 -12.09 14.05 5.62
CA SER A 38 -12.62 12.85 6.28
C SER A 38 -12.50 11.55 5.49
N PHE A 39 -12.19 11.61 4.18
CA PHE A 39 -12.10 10.42 3.33
C PHE A 39 -11.14 9.32 3.84
N PRO A 40 -10.02 9.62 4.54
CA PRO A 40 -9.15 8.56 5.08
C PRO A 40 -9.88 7.64 6.05
N LEU A 41 -10.87 8.15 6.80
CA LEU A 41 -11.67 7.34 7.72
C LEU A 41 -12.46 6.26 6.97
N LYS A 42 -13.01 6.60 5.79
CA LYS A 42 -13.70 5.63 4.92
C LYS A 42 -12.75 4.58 4.36
N VAL A 43 -11.51 4.95 4.05
CA VAL A 43 -10.48 3.98 3.64
C VAL A 43 -10.19 3.02 4.79
N PHE A 44 -9.96 3.53 6.00
CA PHE A 44 -9.58 2.72 7.15
C PHE A 44 -10.69 1.81 7.69
N SER A 45 -11.95 2.19 7.49
CA SER A 45 -13.10 1.33 7.83
C SER A 45 -13.35 0.24 6.77
N THR A 46 -12.79 0.41 5.57
CA THR A 46 -13.02 -0.48 4.43
C THR A 46 -11.87 -1.46 4.19
N ILE A 47 -10.63 -0.97 4.26
CA ILE A 47 -9.42 -1.71 3.93
C ILE A 47 -8.62 -1.94 5.21
N LYS A 48 -8.30 -3.20 5.49
CA LYS A 48 -7.55 -3.58 6.69
C LYS A 48 -6.09 -3.13 6.56
N THR A 49 -5.54 -2.58 7.65
CA THR A 49 -4.10 -2.41 7.80
C THR A 49 -3.47 -3.68 8.36
N VAL A 50 -2.41 -4.18 7.72
CA VAL A 50 -1.69 -5.39 8.15
C VAL A 50 -0.24 -5.03 8.46
N PRO A 51 0.29 -5.35 9.66
CA PRO A 51 1.69 -5.11 9.98
C PRO A 51 2.61 -6.05 9.18
N LEU A 52 3.87 -5.66 9.03
CA LEU A 52 4.87 -6.51 8.40
C LEU A 52 5.26 -7.64 9.36
N SER A 53 5.46 -8.84 8.80
CA SER A 53 6.20 -9.91 9.47
C SER A 53 7.70 -9.56 9.52
N ASP A 54 8.46 -10.23 10.39
CA ASP A 54 9.92 -10.03 10.47
C ASP A 54 10.60 -10.27 9.12
N GLN A 55 10.14 -11.27 8.36
CA GLN A 55 10.65 -11.54 7.02
C GLN A 55 10.35 -10.41 6.03
N ALA A 56 9.16 -9.80 6.11
CA ALA A 56 8.82 -8.65 5.29
C ALA A 56 9.62 -7.42 5.71
N LEU A 57 9.88 -7.25 7.01
CA LEU A 57 10.69 -6.16 7.55
C LEU A 57 12.14 -6.22 7.06
N GLU A 58 12.76 -7.41 7.04
CA GLU A 58 14.10 -7.60 6.47
C GLU A 58 14.17 -7.18 5.00
N LYS A 59 13.15 -7.55 4.21
CA LYS A 59 13.07 -7.14 2.79
C LYS A 59 12.87 -5.63 2.66
N TYR A 60 12.03 -5.04 3.50
CA TYR A 60 11.84 -3.59 3.54
C TYR A 60 13.16 -2.86 3.80
N ILE A 61 13.94 -3.30 4.79
CA ILE A 61 15.26 -2.71 5.10
C ILE A 61 16.21 -2.81 3.88
N ARG A 62 16.24 -3.94 3.17
CA ARG A 62 17.06 -4.10 1.95
C ARG A 62 16.62 -3.14 0.83
N LEU A 63 15.31 -2.88 0.73
CA LEU A 63 14.73 -2.00 -0.28
C LEU A 63 14.93 -0.51 0.04
N GLN A 64 15.22 -0.14 1.30
CA GLN A 64 15.45 1.27 1.68
C GLN A 64 16.61 1.95 0.94
N GLY A 65 17.54 1.18 0.36
CA GLY A 65 18.58 1.71 -0.53
C GLY A 65 18.03 2.32 -1.84
N ASN A 66 16.77 2.06 -2.18
CA ASN A 66 16.14 2.60 -3.37
C ASN A 66 15.49 3.96 -3.08
N LEU A 67 16.25 5.03 -3.32
CA LEU A 67 15.83 6.42 -3.09
C LEU A 67 14.76 6.93 -4.06
N SER A 68 14.38 6.14 -5.06
CA SER A 68 13.40 6.56 -6.07
C SER A 68 11.94 6.35 -5.65
N LEU A 69 11.70 5.61 -4.56
CA LEU A 69 10.37 5.30 -4.05
C LEU A 69 10.15 5.83 -2.63
N GLY A 70 8.88 6.09 -2.31
CA GLY A 70 8.45 6.47 -0.97
C GLY A 70 8.51 5.30 0.02
N LYS A 71 8.50 5.61 1.32
CA LYS A 71 8.51 4.59 2.38
C LYS A 71 7.29 3.68 2.31
N GLY A 72 6.10 4.21 1.99
CA GLY A 72 4.89 3.42 1.78
C GLY A 72 5.02 2.39 0.66
N GLU A 73 5.57 2.80 -0.48
CA GLU A 73 5.73 1.92 -1.65
C GLU A 73 6.72 0.79 -1.37
N LEU A 74 7.87 1.12 -0.78
CA LEU A 74 8.88 0.13 -0.41
C LEU A 74 8.33 -0.89 0.58
N GLU A 75 7.56 -0.43 1.57
CA GLU A 75 6.94 -1.30 2.58
C GLU A 75 5.88 -2.23 1.94
N ALA A 76 5.04 -1.70 1.04
CA ALA A 76 4.05 -2.48 0.32
C ALA A 76 4.68 -3.54 -0.61
N ILE A 77 5.77 -3.20 -1.32
CA ILE A 77 6.51 -4.16 -2.17
C ILE A 77 7.11 -5.27 -1.31
N ALA A 78 7.72 -4.93 -0.17
CA ALA A 78 8.29 -5.91 0.76
C ALA A 78 7.25 -6.89 1.30
N TYR A 79 6.07 -6.37 1.64
CA TYR A 79 4.92 -7.19 2.04
C TYR A 79 4.48 -8.12 0.91
N CYS A 80 4.23 -7.58 -0.30
CA CYS A 80 3.76 -8.37 -1.44
C CYS A 80 4.74 -9.46 -1.87
N LYS A 81 6.04 -9.18 -1.79
CA LYS A 81 7.11 -10.17 -2.05
C LYS A 81 7.13 -11.31 -1.03
N THR A 82 6.66 -11.06 0.19
CA THR A 82 6.63 -12.06 1.27
C THR A 82 5.36 -12.88 1.21
N GLU A 83 4.23 -12.21 1.13
CA GLU A 83 2.90 -12.83 1.17
C GLU A 83 2.45 -13.35 -0.21
N LYS A 84 3.27 -13.17 -1.26
CA LYS A 84 3.00 -13.58 -2.64
C LYS A 84 1.67 -13.03 -3.16
N CYS A 85 1.37 -11.78 -2.85
CA CYS A 85 0.18 -11.08 -3.35
C CYS A 85 0.54 -10.03 -4.41
N ALA A 86 -0.47 -9.54 -5.11
CA ALA A 86 -0.31 -8.48 -6.11
C ALA A 86 -0.15 -7.11 -5.43
N PHE A 87 0.69 -6.27 -6.01
CA PHE A 87 0.89 -4.88 -5.62
C PHE A 87 0.09 -3.95 -6.52
N ALA A 88 -1.01 -3.37 -6.02
CA ALA A 88 -1.84 -2.46 -6.80
C ALA A 88 -1.32 -1.01 -6.67
N THR A 89 -0.81 -0.45 -7.77
CA THR A 89 -0.38 0.96 -7.81
C THR A 89 -0.58 1.61 -9.18
N ASN A 90 -0.84 2.92 -9.16
CA ASN A 90 -0.86 3.75 -10.36
C ASN A 90 0.53 4.35 -10.68
N ASP A 91 1.49 4.28 -9.76
CA ASP A 91 2.84 4.82 -9.95
C ASP A 91 3.68 3.91 -10.86
N ILE A 92 4.13 4.44 -12.01
CA ILE A 92 4.87 3.68 -13.02
C ILE A 92 6.20 3.14 -12.47
N LYS A 93 6.94 3.96 -11.70
CA LYS A 93 8.24 3.58 -11.16
C LYS A 93 8.09 2.50 -10.09
N ALA A 94 7.09 2.63 -9.23
CA ALA A 94 6.77 1.62 -8.23
C ALA A 94 6.42 0.28 -8.90
N ARG A 95 5.66 0.28 -10.00
CA ARG A 95 5.37 -0.94 -10.77
C ARG A 95 6.63 -1.59 -11.34
N GLU A 96 7.52 -0.81 -11.94
CA GLU A 96 8.77 -1.34 -12.53
C GLU A 96 9.66 -1.97 -11.48
N ILE A 97 9.80 -1.33 -10.32
CA ILE A 97 10.60 -1.84 -9.22
C ILE A 97 9.96 -3.09 -8.60
N ALA A 98 8.64 -3.09 -8.38
CA ALA A 98 7.93 -4.27 -7.91
C ALA A 98 8.15 -5.48 -8.83
N LYS A 99 8.08 -5.28 -10.16
CA LYS A 99 8.37 -6.34 -11.13
C LYS A 99 9.82 -6.85 -11.05
N LYS A 100 10.80 -5.96 -10.90
CA LYS A 100 12.21 -6.33 -10.69
C LYS A 100 12.40 -7.15 -9.42
N GLU A 101 11.61 -6.87 -8.39
CA GLU A 101 11.59 -7.60 -7.12
C GLU A 101 10.79 -8.92 -7.18
N GLY A 102 10.24 -9.29 -8.34
CA GLY A 102 9.47 -10.52 -8.54
C GLY A 102 8.04 -10.45 -8.02
N VAL A 103 7.50 -9.25 -7.82
CA VAL A 103 6.13 -9.03 -7.34
C VAL A 103 5.17 -8.88 -8.53
N SER A 104 3.99 -9.49 -8.43
CA SER A 104 2.89 -9.30 -9.41
C SER A 104 2.28 -7.90 -9.23
N VAL A 105 1.98 -7.23 -10.34
CA VAL A 105 1.54 -5.81 -10.35
C VAL A 105 0.43 -5.63 -11.37
#